data_AF-A0A1B6KJS1-F1
#
_entry.id   AF-A0A1B6KJS1-F1
#
_cell.length_a   1.000
_cell.length_b   1.000
_cell.length_c   1.000
_cell.angle_alpha   90.00
_cell.angle_beta   90.00
_cell.angle_gamma   90.00
#
_symmetry.space_group_name_H-M   'P 1'
#
loop_
_entity.id
_entity.type
_entity.pdbx_description
1 polymer ?
#
loop_
_entity_poly.entity_id
_entity_poly.type
_entity_poly.pdbx_seq_one_letter_code
_entity_poly.pdbx_strand_id
1 'polypeptide(L)'
;MDLAGLLSLPVELIHHLSSFLAVEDVLSCSLTCQYLRAALNDNAVWKRYLPEPDLTRLESLEQHVQPVFHPKQTLTPLCEYWTHFMRKTRLLKNWRQGNVVDYGVKPSYNYVYHQHN
;
A
#
# COMPACT_ATOMS: atom_id res chain seq x y z
N MET A 1 19.48 30.92 4.01
CA MET A 1 20.29 29.90 3.31
C MET A 1 19.46 29.52 2.10
N ASP A 2 19.86 29.95 0.91
CA ASP A 2 19.08 29.65 -0.29
C ASP A 2 19.02 28.14 -0.48
N LEU A 3 17.82 27.60 -0.70
CA LEU A 3 17.67 26.22 -1.12
C LEU A 3 18.42 26.08 -2.45
N ALA A 4 19.51 25.31 -2.46
CA ALA A 4 20.25 24.97 -3.66
C ALA A 4 20.08 23.48 -3.97
N GLY A 5 19.99 23.14 -5.25
CA GLY A 5 19.91 21.77 -5.73
C GLY A 5 18.48 21.23 -5.79
N LEU A 6 18.29 19.95 -5.44
CA LEU A 6 17.02 19.25 -5.66
C LEU A 6 15.81 19.97 -5.02
N LEU A 7 16.00 20.62 -3.86
CA LEU A 7 14.89 21.24 -3.13
C LEU A 7 14.40 22.56 -3.75
N SER A 8 15.14 23.15 -4.70
CA SER A 8 14.75 24.38 -5.40
C SER A 8 14.09 24.12 -6.75
N LEU A 9 13.99 22.86 -7.17
CA LEU A 9 13.38 22.52 -8.45
C LEU A 9 11.85 22.65 -8.40
N PRO A 10 11.20 22.96 -9.53
CA PRO A 10 9.76 22.75 -9.68
C PRO A 10 9.37 21.30 -9.40
N VAL A 11 8.17 21.10 -8.87
CA VAL A 11 7.67 19.77 -8.49
C VAL A 11 7.60 18.82 -9.70
N GLU A 12 7.33 19.36 -10.89
CA GLU A 12 7.29 18.64 -12.15
C GLU A 12 8.64 18.03 -12.51
N LEU A 13 9.75 18.72 -12.20
CA LEU A 13 11.10 18.18 -12.38
C LEU A 13 11.40 17.11 -11.34
N ILE A 14 10.91 17.24 -10.10
CA ILE A 14 11.01 16.18 -9.09
C ILE A 14 10.25 14.94 -9.54
N HIS A 15 9.02 15.10 -10.06
CA HIS A 15 8.23 14.02 -10.62
C HIS A 15 8.94 13.35 -11.79
N HIS A 16 9.52 14.13 -12.70
CA HIS A 16 10.29 13.61 -13.82
C HIS A 16 11.52 12.82 -13.35
N LEU A 17 12.32 13.37 -12.43
CA LEU A 17 13.48 12.68 -11.87
C LEU A 17 13.08 11.38 -11.18
N SER A 18 11.99 11.40 -10.41
CA SER A 18 11.48 10.20 -9.74
C SER A 18 11.05 9.09 -10.72
N SER A 19 10.79 9.40 -11.99
CA SER A 19 10.42 8.40 -13.00
C SER A 19 11.55 7.45 -13.39
N PHE A 20 12.79 7.86 -13.11
CA PHE A 20 13.98 7.02 -13.32
C PHE A 20 14.37 6.21 -12.07
N LEU A 21 13.64 6.39 -10.96
CA LEU A 21 13.95 5.77 -9.69
C LEU A 21 13.11 4.51 -9.45
N ALA A 22 13.75 3.50 -8.84
CA ALA A 22 13.05 2.38 -8.28
C ALA A 22 12.16 2.83 -7.10
N VAL A 23 11.16 2.03 -6.74
CA VAL A 23 10.21 2.41 -5.70
C VAL A 23 10.88 2.57 -4.33
N GLU A 24 11.93 1.79 -4.07
CA GLU A 24 12.75 1.84 -2.87
C GLU A 24 13.48 3.19 -2.75
N ASP A 25 13.96 3.72 -3.87
CA ASP A 25 14.66 5.02 -3.91
C ASP A 25 13.66 6.17 -3.73
N VAL A 26 12.48 6.09 -4.36
CA VAL A 26 11.41 7.08 -4.17
C VAL A 26 10.94 7.13 -2.72
N LEU A 27 10.78 5.97 -2.08
CA LEU A 27 10.48 5.87 -0.65
C LEU A 27 11.58 6.50 0.19
N SER A 28 12.84 6.20 -0.12
CA SER A 28 14.01 6.75 0.59
C SER A 28 14.07 8.27 0.48
N CYS A 29 13.91 8.83 -0.72
CA CYS A 29 13.80 10.28 -0.95
C CYS A 29 12.64 10.90 -0.17
N SER A 30 11.51 10.22 -0.08
CA SER A 30 10.34 10.73 0.65
C SER A 30 10.54 10.76 2.17
N LEU A 31 11.57 10.09 2.69
CA LEU A 31 11.92 10.05 4.10
C LEU A 31 13.01 11.07 4.48
N THR A 32 13.67 11.73 3.51
CA THR A 32 14.77 12.64 3.81
C THR A 32 14.29 13.98 4.36
N CYS A 33 13.21 14.55 3.82
CA CYS A 33 12.66 15.83 4.28
C CYS A 33 11.18 16.01 3.91
N GLN A 34 10.52 16.98 4.57
CA GLN A 34 9.10 17.29 4.35
C GLN A 34 8.79 17.74 2.92
N TYR A 35 9.69 18.53 2.31
CA TYR A 35 9.51 18.98 0.93
C TYR A 35 9.48 17.80 -0.06
N LEU A 36 10.47 16.90 -0.01
CA LEU A 36 10.52 15.75 -0.91
C LEU A 36 9.39 14.78 -0.64
N ARG A 37 9.00 14.60 0.63
CA ARG A 37 7.79 13.86 0.98
C ARG A 37 6.56 14.44 0.28
N ALA A 38 6.36 15.75 0.36
CA ALA A 38 5.21 16.42 -0.26
C ALA A 38 5.25 16.33 -1.79
N ALA A 39 6.41 16.61 -2.39
CA ALA A 39 6.62 16.56 -3.83
C ALA A 39 6.36 15.15 -4.41
N LEU A 40 6.80 14.09 -3.72
CA LEU A 40 6.63 12.70 -4.17
C LEU A 40 5.28 12.09 -3.77
N ASN A 41 4.47 12.79 -2.97
CA ASN A 41 3.14 12.34 -2.55
C ASN A 41 2.05 12.68 -3.57
N ASP A 42 2.26 12.27 -4.83
CA ASP A 42 1.37 12.57 -5.94
C ASP A 42 0.92 11.29 -6.67
N ASN A 43 -0.35 11.21 -7.08
CA ASN A 43 -0.87 10.03 -7.77
C ASN A 43 -0.15 9.77 -9.11
N ALA A 44 0.33 10.79 -9.82
CA ALA A 44 1.10 10.63 -11.04
C ALA A 44 2.45 9.92 -10.80
N VAL A 45 3.06 10.14 -9.64
CA VAL A 45 4.29 9.46 -9.21
C VAL A 45 4.02 7.99 -8.88
N TRP A 46 2.93 7.69 -8.18
CA TRP A 46 2.66 6.35 -7.66
C TRP A 46 1.92 5.42 -8.62
N LYS A 47 1.20 5.97 -9.60
CA LYS A 47 0.46 5.20 -10.62
C LYS A 47 1.31 4.20 -11.39
N ARG A 48 2.58 4.53 -11.68
CA ARG A 48 3.49 3.60 -12.38
C ARG A 48 3.88 2.36 -11.58
N TYR A 49 3.76 2.38 -10.25
CA TYR A 49 4.09 1.23 -9.39
C TYR A 49 2.87 0.35 -9.09
N LEU A 50 1.68 0.73 -9.57
CA LEU A 50 0.42 0.02 -9.41
C LEU A 50 -0.27 -0.17 -10.77
N PRO A 51 -0.18 -1.35 -11.39
CA PRO A 51 -1.01 -1.61 -12.56
C PRO A 51 -2.50 -1.57 -12.19
N GLU A 52 -3.30 -0.92 -13.02
CA GLU A 52 -4.77 -0.69 -12.88
C GLU A 52 -5.59 -1.88 -12.30
N PRO A 53 -5.44 -3.14 -12.74
CA PRO A 53 -6.25 -4.25 -12.24
C PRO A 53 -6.09 -4.54 -10.74
N ASP A 54 -5.03 -4.04 -10.09
CA ASP A 54 -4.81 -4.25 -8.65
C ASP A 54 -5.59 -3.26 -7.78
N LEU A 55 -5.92 -2.05 -8.28
CA LEU A 55 -6.50 -0.97 -7.48
C LEU A 55 -7.93 -1.31 -7.00
N THR A 56 -8.80 -1.66 -7.95
CA THR A 56 -10.21 -1.98 -7.67
C THR A 56 -10.37 -3.15 -6.72
N ARG A 57 -9.45 -4.12 -6.77
CA ARG A 57 -9.46 -5.30 -5.89
C ARG A 57 -8.95 -4.98 -4.50
N LEU A 58 -7.94 -4.11 -4.38
CA LEU A 58 -7.39 -3.72 -3.09
C LEU A 58 -8.33 -2.81 -2.30
N GLU A 59 -9.10 -1.95 -2.96
CA GLU A 59 -10.09 -1.09 -2.31
C GLU A 59 -11.17 -1.88 -1.57
N SER A 60 -11.75 -2.87 -2.27
CA SER A 60 -12.84 -3.71 -1.78
C SER A 60 -12.43 -4.79 -0.76
N LEU A 61 -11.12 -5.03 -0.60
CA LEU A 61 -10.63 -6.09 0.28
C LEU A 61 -10.58 -5.66 1.74
N GLU A 62 -11.36 -6.35 2.59
CA GLU A 62 -11.30 -6.20 4.05
C GLU A 62 -9.99 -6.77 4.63
N GLN A 63 -9.41 -6.05 5.59
CA GLN A 63 -8.15 -6.42 6.23
C GLN A 63 -8.41 -7.18 7.53
N HIS A 64 -8.10 -8.47 7.53
CA HIS A 64 -8.32 -9.35 8.68
C HIS A 64 -7.05 -9.63 9.49
N VAL A 65 -5.87 -9.48 8.87
CA VAL A 65 -4.58 -9.67 9.54
C VAL A 65 -4.22 -8.44 10.37
N GLN A 66 -4.10 -8.61 11.69
CA GLN A 66 -3.72 -7.53 12.60
C GLN A 66 -2.22 -7.21 12.55
N PRO A 67 -1.80 -5.96 12.86
CA PRO A 67 -2.66 -4.79 13.06
C PRO A 67 -3.26 -4.28 11.75
N VAL A 68 -4.47 -3.73 11.70
CA VAL A 68 -4.99 -3.14 10.45
C VAL A 68 -4.04 -2.03 9.93
N PHE A 69 -3.83 -1.96 8.62
CA PHE A 69 -3.00 -0.90 8.02
C PHE A 69 -3.73 0.44 8.12
N HIS A 70 -3.28 1.26 9.07
CA HIS A 70 -3.65 2.65 9.18
C HIS A 70 -2.39 3.51 9.03
N PRO A 71 -2.25 4.31 7.95
CA PRO A 71 -1.16 5.26 7.86
C PRO A 71 -1.27 6.25 9.03
N LYS A 72 -0.22 6.38 9.83
CA LYS A 72 -0.19 7.31 10.98
C LYS A 72 -0.39 8.75 10.48
N GLN A 73 -1.34 9.46 11.09
CA GLN A 73 -1.76 10.82 10.72
C GLN A 73 -0.79 11.94 11.14
N THR A 74 0.38 11.60 11.69
CA THR A 74 1.36 12.61 12.15
C THR A 74 2.05 13.35 11.01
N LEU A 75 1.87 12.93 9.76
CA LEU A 75 2.42 13.54 8.56
C LEU A 75 1.30 13.82 7.55
N THR A 76 1.61 14.60 6.51
CA THR A 76 0.74 14.80 5.36
C THR A 76 0.12 13.47 4.90
N PRO A 77 -1.22 13.40 4.76
CA PRO A 77 -1.91 12.19 4.30
C PRO A 77 -1.31 11.68 3.00
N LEU A 78 -1.14 10.37 2.90
CA LEU A 78 -0.62 9.75 1.68
C LEU A 78 -1.65 9.90 0.56
N CYS A 79 -1.17 10.10 -0.67
CA CYS A 79 -2.02 10.02 -1.84
C CYS A 79 -2.61 8.60 -1.95
N GLU A 80 -3.72 8.51 -2.69
CA GLU A 80 -4.50 7.29 -2.84
C GLU A 80 -3.64 6.13 -3.37
N TYR A 81 -2.89 6.37 -4.45
CA TYR A 81 -2.07 5.33 -5.06
C TYR A 81 -0.95 4.87 -4.12
N TRP A 82 -0.30 5.77 -3.38
CA TRP A 82 0.69 5.36 -2.38
C TRP A 82 0.04 4.51 -1.28
N THR A 83 -1.17 4.87 -0.84
CA THR A 83 -1.93 4.08 0.14
C THR A 83 -2.21 2.66 -0.38
N HIS A 84 -2.63 2.51 -1.63
CA HIS A 84 -2.83 1.20 -2.25
C HIS A 84 -1.53 0.41 -2.40
N PHE A 85 -0.43 1.09 -2.75
CA PHE A 85 0.89 0.45 -2.86
C PHE A 85 1.30 -0.16 -1.52
N MET A 86 1.12 0.57 -0.42
CA MET A 86 1.43 0.08 0.92
C MET A 86 0.53 -1.09 1.32
N ARG A 87 -0.77 -1.03 1.01
CA ARG A 87 -1.70 -2.16 1.22
C ARG A 87 -1.27 -3.41 0.47
N LYS A 88 -0.93 -3.28 -0.82
CA LYS A 88 -0.45 -4.39 -1.67
C LYS A 88 0.84 -5.00 -1.12
N THR A 89 1.83 -4.14 -0.82
CA THR A 89 3.11 -4.56 -0.28
C THR A 89 2.94 -5.34 1.02
N ARG A 90 2.04 -4.86 1.89
CA ARG A 90 1.70 -5.55 3.13
C ARG A 90 1.05 -6.91 2.91
N LEU A 91 0.08 -6.99 2.00
CA LEU A 91 -0.59 -8.25 1.64
C LEU A 91 0.44 -9.29 1.17
N LEU A 92 1.32 -8.89 0.24
CA LEU A 92 2.37 -9.77 -0.29
C LEU A 92 3.37 -10.20 0.79
N LYS A 93 3.73 -9.28 1.70
CA LYS A 93 4.60 -9.59 2.83
C LYS A 93 3.95 -10.60 3.78
N ASN A 94 2.68 -10.39 4.13
CA ASN A 94 1.93 -11.31 4.97
C ASN A 94 1.87 -12.70 4.34
N TRP A 95 1.57 -12.78 3.04
CA TRP A 95 1.55 -14.04 2.29
C TRP A 95 2.90 -14.76 2.35
N ARG A 96 4.00 -14.07 2.04
CA ARG A 96 5.37 -14.65 2.08
C ARG A 96 5.77 -15.14 3.46
N GLN A 97 5.26 -14.50 4.52
CA GLN A 97 5.57 -14.82 5.92
C GLN A 97 4.59 -15.82 6.55
N GLY A 98 3.54 -16.24 5.83
CA GLY A 98 2.49 -17.10 6.39
C GLY A 98 1.57 -16.41 7.40
N ASN A 99 1.55 -15.08 7.44
CA ASN A 99 0.66 -14.31 8.31
C ASN A 99 -0.76 -14.27 7.71
N VAL A 100 -1.51 -15.36 7.88
CA VAL A 100 -2.87 -15.54 7.35
C VAL A 100 -3.87 -15.77 8.50
N VAL A 101 -5.13 -15.41 8.25
CA VAL A 101 -6.25 -15.77 9.15
C VAL A 101 -6.92 -17.01 8.57
N ASP A 102 -6.94 -18.09 9.34
CA ASP A 102 -7.66 -19.31 8.95
C ASP A 102 -9.13 -19.22 9.35
N TYR A 103 -10.01 -19.51 8.39
CA TYR A 103 -11.44 -19.59 8.62
C TYR A 103 -11.83 -21.05 8.69
N GLY A 104 -11.88 -21.59 9.91
CA GLY A 104 -12.36 -22.94 10.15
C GLY A 104 -13.83 -23.07 9.78
N VAL A 105 -14.13 -23.58 8.58
CA VAL A 105 -15.48 -23.98 8.19
C VAL A 105 -15.80 -25.27 8.94
N LYS A 106 -16.66 -25.20 9.96
CA LYS A 106 -17.20 -26.42 10.59
C LYS A 106 -18.14 -27.10 9.58
N PRO A 107 -17.85 -28.31 9.10
CA PRO A 107 -18.78 -28.99 8.23
C PRO A 107 -20.02 -29.39 9.05
N SER A 108 -21.19 -28.86 8.68
CA SER A 108 -22.47 -29.23 9.29
C SER A 108 -22.94 -30.57 8.72
N TYR A 109 -22.33 -31.68 9.11
CA TYR A 109 -22.89 -32.99 8.81
C TYR A 109 -23.96 -33.34 9.84
N ASN A 110 -25.22 -33.01 9.52
CA ASN A 110 -26.37 -33.62 10.19
C ASN A 110 -26.58 -35.03 9.61
N TYR A 111 -25.91 -36.03 10.17
CA TYR A 111 -26.29 -37.43 9.94
C TYR A 111 -27.61 -37.69 10.69
N VAL A 112 -28.74 -37.50 9.99
CA VAL A 112 -30.03 -38.01 10.46
C VAL A 112 -30.00 -39.52 10.28
N TYR A 113 -29.72 -40.25 11.37
CA TYR A 113 -29.96 -41.69 11.42
C TYR A 113 -31.47 -41.92 11.36
N HIS A 114 -31.99 -42.20 10.17
CA HIS A 114 -33.32 -42.80 10.03
C HIS A 114 -33.25 -44.26 10.47
N GLN A 115 -33.47 -44.49 11.78
CA GLN A 115 -33.84 -45.81 12.27
C GLN A 115 -35.19 -46.18 11.64
N HIS A 116 -35.18 -47.14 10.72
CA HIS A 116 -36.38 -47.81 10.22
C HIS A 116 -36.80 -48.83 11.28
N ASN A 117 -37.98 -48.62 11.87
CA ASN A 117 -38.75 -49.65 12.56
C ASN A 117 -39.92 -50.05 11.65
#